data_AF-X1DFJ3-F1
#
_entry.id   AF-X1DFJ3-F1
#
_cell.length_a   1.000
_cell.length_b   1.000
_cell.length_c   1.000
_cell.angle_alpha   90.00
_cell.angle_beta   90.00
_cell.angle_gamma   90.00
#
_symmetry.space_group_name_H-M   'P 1'
#
loop_
_entity.id
_entity.type
_entity.pdbx_description
1 polymer ?
#
loop_
_entity_poly.entity_id
_entity_poly.type
_entity_poly.pdbx_seq_one_letter_code
_entity_poly.pdbx_strand_id
1 'polypeptide(L)'
;SIASIHHLYSKKTRSDFMYNLPNLMIENGSFILSVWRKWQKRFRKYFIKDWLKRKFSLKYRKSQYSKGLQEFGDIIIPWKKSNNKGSYTRYYHLFSVKEVIKLTKHFKIRKFSILGGPGNKDNFFIWLRKEKSVK
;
A
#
# COMPACT_ATOMS: atom_id res chain seq x y z
N SER A 1 7.56 -1.80 13.34
CA SER A 1 7.19 -0.99 12.15
C SER A 1 5.72 -1.21 11.84
N ILE A 2 4.90 -0.15 11.80
CA ILE A 2 3.43 -0.21 11.63
C ILE A 2 2.98 -0.13 10.15
N ALA A 3 3.91 0.11 9.22
CA ALA A 3 3.58 0.36 7.81
C ALA A 3 4.61 -0.23 6.83
N SER A 4 4.89 -1.53 6.91
CA SER A 4 5.90 -2.15 6.02
C SER A 4 5.34 -2.70 4.71
N ILE A 5 4.04 -3.03 4.63
CA ILE A 5 3.49 -3.79 3.49
C ILE A 5 3.45 -2.99 2.18
N HIS A 6 3.38 -1.66 2.25
CA HIS A 6 3.38 -0.79 1.07
C HIS A 6 4.75 -0.73 0.37
N HIS A 7 5.80 -1.30 0.97
CA HIS A 7 7.13 -1.42 0.37
C HIS A 7 7.35 -2.71 -0.41
N LEU A 8 6.45 -3.70 -0.28
CA LEU A 8 6.54 -4.94 -1.05
C LEU A 8 6.12 -4.65 -2.49
N TYR A 9 6.98 -4.99 -3.45
CA TYR A 9 6.83 -4.60 -4.86
C TYR A 9 5.62 -5.22 -5.56
N SER A 10 5.34 -6.50 -5.34
CA SER A 10 4.30 -7.18 -6.12
C SER A 10 3.01 -7.37 -5.32
N LYS A 11 1.87 -7.25 -6.01
CA LYS A 11 0.55 -7.65 -5.51
C LYS A 11 0.55 -9.04 -4.91
N LYS A 12 1.25 -9.98 -5.56
CA LYS A 12 1.34 -11.37 -5.13
C LYS A 12 2.03 -11.44 -3.78
N THR A 13 3.23 -10.87 -3.63
CA THR A 13 3.97 -10.83 -2.37
C THR A 13 3.15 -10.17 -1.25
N ARG A 14 2.44 -9.06 -1.54
CA ARG A 14 1.55 -8.41 -0.56
C ARG A 14 0.40 -9.31 -0.14
N SER A 15 -0.23 -9.99 -1.09
CA SER A 15 -1.36 -10.89 -0.85
C SER A 15 -0.92 -12.14 -0.10
N ASP A 16 0.18 -12.77 -0.51
CA ASP A 16 0.75 -13.97 0.12
C ASP A 16 1.17 -13.67 1.56
N PHE A 17 1.79 -12.51 1.80
CA PHE A 17 2.12 -12.08 3.17
C PHE A 17 0.86 -12.01 4.05
N MET A 18 -0.19 -11.33 3.58
CA MET A 18 -1.43 -11.18 4.35
C MET A 18 -2.24 -12.47 4.46
N TYR A 19 -2.12 -13.36 3.48
CA TYR A 19 -2.72 -14.69 3.50
C TYR A 19 -2.07 -15.59 4.56
N ASN A 20 -0.75 -15.54 4.69
CA ASN A 20 0.00 -16.37 5.65
C ASN A 20 0.06 -15.78 7.07
N LEU A 21 -0.18 -14.47 7.21
CA LEU A 21 -0.12 -13.79 8.51
C LEU A 21 -1.01 -14.41 9.62
N PRO A 22 -2.24 -14.90 9.38
CA PRO A 22 -3.04 -15.58 10.40
C PRO A 22 -2.36 -16.81 11.02
N ASN A 23 -1.46 -17.49 10.30
CA ASN A 23 -0.72 -18.65 10.80
C ASN A 23 0.32 -18.28 11.85
N LEU A 24 0.77 -17.01 11.85
CA LEU A 24 1.73 -16.47 12.81
C LEU A 24 1.04 -15.81 14.02
N MET A 25 -0.28 -15.69 13.99
CA MET A 25 -1.05 -15.00 15.02
C MET A 25 -1.71 -15.99 15.98
N ILE A 26 -1.68 -15.67 17.27
CA ILE A 26 -2.49 -16.35 18.29
C ILE A 26 -3.98 -16.25 17.94
N GLU A 27 -4.76 -17.24 18.36
CA GLU A 27 -6.22 -17.22 18.20
C GLU A 27 -6.82 -15.95 18.80
N ASN A 28 -7.78 -15.35 18.10
CA ASN A 28 -8.36 -14.04 18.45
C ASN A 28 -7.38 -12.86 18.53
N GLY A 29 -6.10 -13.06 18.16
CA GLY A 29 -5.10 -12.00 18.09
C GLY A 29 -5.52 -10.87 17.17
N SER A 30 -5.08 -9.65 17.51
CA SER A 30 -5.40 -8.44 16.76
C SER A 30 -4.15 -7.66 16.38
N PHE A 31 -4.22 -6.93 15.28
CA PHE A 31 -3.18 -5.99 14.87
C PHE A 31 -3.77 -4.78 14.15
N ILE A 32 -2.97 -3.73 14.03
CA ILE A 32 -3.30 -2.53 13.26
C ILE A 32 -2.47 -2.53 11.99
N LEU A 33 -3.15 -2.48 10.85
CA LEU A 33 -2.56 -2.25 9.54
C LEU A 33 -2.62 -0.76 9.21
N SER A 34 -1.47 -0.14 8.94
CA SER A 34 -1.40 1.22 8.42
C SER A 34 -0.79 1.23 7.02
N VAL A 35 -1.52 1.75 6.03
CA VAL A 35 -1.06 1.84 4.64
C VAL A 35 -1.42 3.18 4.00
N TRP A 36 -0.60 3.65 3.06
CA TRP A 36 -0.84 4.91 2.39
C TRP A 36 -2.01 4.82 1.42
N ARG A 37 -2.85 5.85 1.40
CA ARG A 37 -4.00 5.96 0.51
C ARG A 37 -3.59 6.55 -0.85
N LYS A 38 -4.09 5.99 -1.95
CA LYS A 38 -3.84 6.45 -3.33
C LYS A 38 -4.18 7.93 -3.56
N TRP A 39 -5.34 8.35 -3.06
CA TRP A 39 -5.85 9.71 -3.27
C TRP A 39 -5.38 10.72 -2.21
N GLN A 40 -4.12 10.66 -1.83
CA GLN A 40 -3.44 11.71 -1.06
C GLN A 40 -3.40 13.01 -1.89
N LYS A 41 -3.61 14.18 -1.25
CA LYS A 41 -3.65 15.48 -1.95
C LYS A 41 -2.37 15.73 -2.78
N ARG A 42 -1.21 15.38 -2.23
CA ARG A 42 0.11 15.51 -2.87
C ARG A 42 0.32 14.64 -4.12
N PHE A 43 -0.34 13.47 -4.20
CA PHE A 43 -0.13 12.52 -5.30
C PHE A 43 -1.32 12.38 -6.25
N ARG A 44 -2.48 12.98 -5.94
CA ARG A 44 -3.69 12.89 -6.79
C ARG A 44 -3.42 13.30 -8.24
N LYS A 45 -2.75 14.45 -8.46
CA LYS A 45 -2.40 14.92 -9.81
C LYS A 45 -1.44 13.95 -10.53
N TYR A 46 -0.49 13.38 -9.79
CA TYR A 46 0.45 12.38 -10.33
C TYR A 46 -0.31 11.16 -10.84
N PHE A 47 -1.17 10.54 -10.02
CA PHE A 47 -1.89 9.33 -10.42
C PHE A 47 -2.87 9.54 -11.57
N ILE A 48 -3.54 10.69 -11.64
CA ILE A 48 -4.41 11.01 -12.78
C ILE A 48 -3.58 11.09 -14.06
N LYS A 49 -2.46 11.82 -14.04
CA LYS A 49 -1.56 11.93 -15.19
C LYS A 49 -0.95 10.58 -15.58
N ASP A 50 -0.53 9.79 -14.59
CA ASP A 50 0.07 8.47 -14.81
C ASP A 50 -0.94 7.51 -15.47
N TRP A 51 -2.18 7.47 -14.96
CA TRP A 51 -3.25 6.66 -15.55
C TRP A 51 -3.54 7.04 -17.01
N LEU A 52 -3.71 8.35 -17.29
CA LEU A 52 -3.92 8.85 -18.65
C LEU A 52 -2.75 8.46 -19.56
N LYS A 53 -1.51 8.72 -19.15
CA LYS A 53 -0.33 8.41 -19.96
C LYS A 53 -0.16 6.91 -20.21
N ARG A 54 -0.44 6.04 -19.24
CA ARG A 54 -0.41 4.58 -19.43
C ARG A 54 -1.48 4.08 -20.38
N LYS A 55 -2.65 4.75 -20.42
CA LYS A 55 -3.76 4.41 -21.31
C LYS A 55 -3.45 4.78 -22.77
N PHE A 56 -2.86 5.96 -23.00
CA PHE A 56 -2.67 6.52 -24.34
C PHE A 56 -1.25 6.39 -24.91
N SER A 57 -0.25 6.00 -24.11
CA SER A 57 1.13 5.87 -24.58
C SER A 57 1.73 4.51 -24.20
N LEU A 58 1.90 3.66 -25.21
CA LEU A 58 2.59 2.37 -25.07
C LEU A 58 4.04 2.53 -24.61
N LYS A 59 4.75 3.55 -25.13
CA LYS A 59 6.13 3.89 -24.74
C LYS A 59 6.21 4.24 -23.26
N TYR A 60 5.31 5.09 -22.77
CA TYR A 60 5.26 5.44 -21.36
C TYR A 60 4.95 4.20 -20.50
N ARG A 61 3.94 3.40 -20.88
CA ARG A 61 3.57 2.17 -20.17
C ARG A 61 4.75 1.19 -20.05
N LYS A 62 5.46 0.90 -21.16
CA LYS A 62 6.66 0.06 -21.16
C LYS A 62 7.74 0.63 -20.23
N SER A 63 8.01 1.94 -20.30
CA SER A 63 8.99 2.60 -19.43
C SER A 63 8.65 2.47 -17.95
N GLN A 64 7.38 2.55 -17.57
CA GLN A 64 6.96 2.34 -16.18
C GLN A 64 7.16 0.89 -15.72
N TYR A 65 6.88 -0.09 -16.58
CA TYR A 65 7.10 -1.50 -16.26
C TYR A 65 8.59 -1.81 -16.10
N SER A 66 9.47 -1.24 -16.92
CA SER A 66 10.93 -1.35 -16.76
C SER A 66 11.43 -0.78 -15.43
N LYS A 67 10.69 0.14 -14.82
CA LYS A 67 10.99 0.70 -13.48
C LYS A 67 10.39 -0.13 -12.33
N GLY A 68 9.74 -1.26 -12.63
CA GLY A 68 9.03 -2.08 -11.64
C GLY A 68 7.69 -1.49 -11.18
N LEU A 69 7.15 -0.47 -11.85
CA LEU A 69 5.88 0.18 -11.52
C LEU A 69 4.75 -0.43 -12.36
N GLN A 70 4.36 -1.63 -11.97
CA GLN A 70 3.42 -2.46 -12.73
C GLN A 70 1.97 -2.10 -12.40
N GLU A 71 1.69 -1.65 -11.18
CA GLU A 71 0.35 -1.46 -10.67
C GLU A 71 -0.04 0.01 -10.57
N PHE A 72 -1.33 0.28 -10.75
CA PHE A 72 -1.87 1.61 -10.49
C PHE A 72 -1.83 1.87 -8.98
N GLY A 73 -1.05 2.84 -8.54
CA GLY A 73 -0.76 3.09 -7.12
C GLY A 73 0.73 3.02 -6.81
N ASP A 74 1.53 2.45 -7.71
CA ASP A 74 2.99 2.39 -7.59
C ASP A 74 3.62 3.76 -7.81
N ILE A 75 4.56 4.12 -6.94
CA ILE A 75 5.32 5.36 -7.04
C ILE A 75 6.73 5.17 -6.48
N ILE A 76 7.68 5.88 -7.09
CA ILE A 76 9.04 6.02 -6.58
C ILE A 76 9.18 7.43 -6.00
N ILE A 77 9.51 7.53 -4.72
CA ILE A 77 9.64 8.80 -4.01
C ILE A 77 11.10 9.01 -3.63
N PRO A 78 11.68 10.20 -3.91
CA PRO A 78 12.98 10.57 -3.38
C PRO A 78 12.98 10.58 -1.86
N TRP A 79 13.95 9.89 -1.26
CA TRP A 79 14.15 9.81 0.17
C TRP A 79 15.55 10.29 0.50
N LYS A 80 15.63 11.41 1.24
CA LYS A 80 16.90 11.98 1.71
C LYS A 80 17.25 11.40 3.07
N LYS A 81 18.50 10.96 3.27
CA LYS A 81 19.03 10.69 4.61
C LYS A 81 19.31 12.02 5.33
N SER A 82 19.16 12.02 6.65
CA SER A 82 19.45 13.16 7.54
C SER A 82 20.86 13.74 7.37
N ASN A 83 21.84 12.94 6.92
CA ASN A 83 23.26 13.33 6.91
C ASN A 83 23.79 13.72 5.51
N ASN A 84 22.94 14.20 4.59
CA ASN A 84 23.29 14.73 3.26
C ASN A 84 24.12 13.82 2.31
N LYS A 85 24.42 12.56 2.68
CA LYS A 85 25.16 11.61 1.84
C LYS A 85 24.23 10.84 0.88
N GLY A 86 23.66 11.56 -0.10
CA GLY A 86 22.99 10.99 -1.27
C GLY A 86 21.45 11.02 -1.25
N SER A 87 20.86 11.16 -2.45
CA SER A 87 19.42 11.00 -2.68
C SER A 87 19.12 9.55 -3.05
N TYR A 88 18.40 8.85 -2.19
CA TYR A 88 17.89 7.52 -2.50
C TYR A 88 16.48 7.62 -3.04
N THR A 89 16.02 6.58 -3.71
CA THR A 89 14.62 6.45 -4.10
C THR A 89 13.99 5.27 -3.38
N ARG A 90 12.73 5.42 -2.96
CA ARG A 90 11.96 4.35 -2.33
C ARG A 90 10.70 4.05 -3.11
N TYR A 91 10.43 2.77 -3.30
CA TYR A 91 9.17 2.30 -3.85
C TYR A 91 8.08 2.30 -2.77
N TYR A 92 6.89 2.73 -3.18
CA TYR A 92 5.66 2.63 -2.41
C TYR A 92 4.51 2.19 -3.32
N HIS A 93 3.65 1.32 -2.81
CA HIS A 93 2.33 1.05 -3.34
C HIS A 93 1.28 1.77 -2.49
N LEU A 94 0.56 2.73 -3.08
CA LEU A 94 -0.53 3.42 -2.41
C LEU A 94 -1.85 2.73 -2.72
N PHE A 95 -2.60 2.39 -1.68
CA PHE A 95 -3.77 1.54 -1.78
C PHE A 95 -5.06 2.33 -2.03
N SER A 96 -5.98 1.72 -2.76
CA SER A 96 -7.40 2.06 -2.78
C SER A 96 -8.16 1.27 -1.71
N VAL A 97 -9.38 1.72 -1.38
CA VAL A 97 -10.26 1.01 -0.44
C VAL A 97 -10.52 -0.44 -0.90
N LYS A 98 -10.78 -0.65 -2.20
CA LYS A 98 -11.02 -1.98 -2.77
C LYS A 98 -9.81 -2.92 -2.60
N GLU A 99 -8.60 -2.40 -2.80
CA GLU A 99 -7.37 -3.18 -2.61
C GLU A 99 -7.18 -3.54 -1.14
N VAL A 100 -7.43 -2.62 -0.20
CA VAL A 100 -7.34 -2.92 1.23
C VAL A 100 -8.36 -4.00 1.63
N ILE A 101 -9.63 -3.86 1.25
CA ILE A 101 -10.67 -4.86 1.57
C ILE A 101 -10.27 -6.24 1.05
N LYS A 102 -9.78 -6.32 -0.21
CA LYS A 102 -9.32 -7.58 -0.79
C LYS A 102 -8.10 -8.15 -0.04
N LEU A 103 -7.17 -7.29 0.35
CA LEU A 103 -5.94 -7.66 1.05
C LEU A 103 -6.24 -8.20 2.46
N THR A 104 -7.27 -7.68 3.13
CA THR A 104 -7.63 -8.03 4.50
C THR A 104 -8.75 -9.05 4.59
N LYS A 105 -9.10 -9.74 3.50
CA LYS A 105 -10.27 -10.62 3.41
C LYS A 105 -10.29 -11.81 4.39
N HIS A 106 -9.12 -12.18 4.94
CA HIS A 106 -8.96 -13.29 5.90
C HIS A 106 -9.05 -12.85 7.37
N PHE A 107 -9.42 -11.59 7.60
CA PHE A 107 -9.48 -11.00 8.92
C PHE A 107 -10.83 -10.35 9.16
N LYS A 108 -11.28 -10.38 10.40
CA LYS A 108 -12.40 -9.56 10.84
C LYS A 108 -11.93 -8.12 11.00
N ILE A 109 -12.50 -7.22 10.20
CA ILE A 109 -12.28 -5.78 10.33
C ILE A 109 -13.08 -5.29 11.54
N ARG A 110 -12.38 -4.82 12.57
CA ARG A 110 -12.99 -4.23 13.78
C ARG A 110 -13.19 -2.74 13.65
N LYS A 111 -12.25 -2.05 13.01
CA LYS A 111 -12.35 -0.61 12.72
C LYS A 111 -11.61 -0.30 11.43
N PHE A 112 -12.20 0.56 10.61
CA PHE A 112 -11.55 1.12 9.43
C PHE A 112 -11.61 2.64 9.55
N SER A 113 -10.48 3.32 9.44
CA SER A 113 -10.42 4.78 9.54
C SER A 113 -9.43 5.35 8.54
N ILE A 114 -9.70 6.58 8.09
CA ILE A 114 -8.80 7.34 7.23
C ILE A 114 -8.25 8.48 8.08
N LEU A 115 -6.93 8.47 8.34
CA LEU A 115 -6.28 9.41 9.26
C LEU A 115 -4.85 9.73 8.81
N GLY A 116 -4.25 10.75 9.42
CA GLY A 116 -2.84 11.11 9.29
C GLY A 116 -2.48 11.94 8.05
N GLY A 117 -1.26 12.45 8.06
CA GLY A 117 -0.76 13.43 7.09
C GLY A 117 -1.37 14.83 7.26
N PRO A 118 -0.89 15.85 6.52
CA PRO A 118 -1.33 17.24 6.69
C PRO A 118 -2.83 17.46 6.46
N GLY A 119 -3.48 16.57 5.68
CA GLY A 119 -4.92 16.62 5.43
C GLY A 119 -5.76 15.64 6.26
N ASN A 120 -5.16 14.99 7.27
CA ASN A 120 -5.75 13.91 8.09
C ASN A 120 -6.43 12.80 7.27
N LYS A 121 -5.98 12.57 6.04
CA LYS A 121 -6.64 11.72 5.04
C LYS A 121 -5.64 10.88 4.25
N ASP A 122 -4.39 10.79 4.70
CA ASP A 122 -3.32 10.23 3.89
C ASP A 122 -3.15 8.73 4.07
N ASN A 123 -3.61 8.14 5.17
CA ASN A 123 -3.44 6.72 5.45
C ASN A 123 -4.78 6.04 5.74
N PHE A 124 -4.83 4.75 5.45
CA PHE A 124 -5.81 3.84 6.03
C PHE A 124 -5.22 3.25 7.31
N PHE A 125 -5.99 3.28 8.39
CA PHE A 125 -5.73 2.56 9.63
C PHE A 125 -6.84 1.53 9.80
N ILE A 126 -6.46 0.25 9.78
CA ILE A 126 -7.41 -0.86 9.88
C ILE A 126 -7.05 -1.70 11.10
N TRP A 127 -7.96 -1.80 12.06
CA TRP A 127 -7.86 -2.77 13.14
C TRP A 127 -8.44 -4.10 12.66
N LEU A 128 -7.56 -5.09 12.57
CA LEU A 128 -7.84 -6.43 12.09
C LEU A 128 -7.73 -7.43 13.24
N ARG A 129 -8.62 -8.41 13.26
CA ARG A 129 -8.60 -9.54 14.18
C ARG A 129 -8.62 -10.84 13.41
N LYS A 130 -7.78 -11.80 13.81
CA LYS A 130 -7.83 -13.18 13.30
C LYS A 130 -9.19 -13.78 13.64
N GLU A 131 -9.87 -14.31 12.64
CA GLU A 131 -11.08 -15.11 12.87
C GLU A 131 -10.68 -16.46 13.44
N LYS A 132 -11.48 -16.95 14.38
CA LYS A 132 -11.25 -18.26 14.99
C LYS A 132 -11.43 -19.29 13.87
N SER A 133 -10.42 -20.13 13.63
CA SER A 133 -10.58 -21.23 12.68
C SER A 133 -11.75 -22.08 13.16
N VAL A 134 -12.82 -22.15 12.36
CA VAL A 134 -13.88 -23.12 12.57
C VAL A 134 -13.23 -24.47 12.28
N LYS A 135 -12.93 -25.23 13.34
CA LYS A 135 -12.56 -26.64 13.22
C LYS A 135 -13.80 -27.44 12.87
#